data_AF-A0A2G6CHT5-F1
#
_entry.id   AF-A0A2G6CHT5-F1
#
_cell.length_a   1.000
_cell.length_b   1.000
_cell.length_c   1.000
_cell.angle_alpha   90.00
_cell.angle_beta   90.00
_cell.angle_gamma   90.00
#
_symmetry.space_group_name_H-M   'P 1'
#
loop_
_entity.id
_entity.type
_entity.pdbx_description
1 polymer ?
#
loop_
_entity_poly.entity_id
_entity_poly.type
_entity_poly.pdbx_seq_one_letter_code
_entity_poly.pdbx_strand_id
1 'polypeptide(L)'
;MAWFKPLRLALAALLLASPAAAADTPAVTCLFTTECVEQEPCADTDFSLHINLVEQEIDTGWGALQIGVTKFMNDATVLFADDGGANYMLTRNGAASALSVHTTDLSVITYFGTCEGDF
;
A
#
# COMPACT_ATOMS: atom_id res chain seq x y z
N MET A 1 47.30 -59.06 -7.26
CA MET A 1 47.02 -58.04 -6.24
C MET A 1 45.84 -57.21 -6.74
N ALA A 2 44.64 -57.58 -6.32
CA ALA A 2 43.41 -56.87 -6.62
C ALA A 2 42.99 -56.13 -5.35
N TRP A 3 42.83 -54.81 -5.44
CA TRP A 3 42.28 -54.02 -4.34
C TRP A 3 41.12 -53.18 -4.86
N PHE A 4 39.91 -53.70 -4.61
CA PHE A 4 38.67 -52.95 -4.74
C PHE A 4 38.69 -51.78 -3.75
N LYS A 5 38.36 -50.57 -4.20
CA LYS A 5 38.10 -49.42 -3.32
C LYS A 5 36.64 -48.96 -3.51
N PRO A 6 35.90 -48.71 -2.42
CA PRO A 6 34.45 -48.77 -2.40
C PRO A 6 33.76 -47.52 -2.95
N LEU A 7 32.67 -47.78 -3.67
CA LEU A 7 31.53 -46.90 -3.90
C LEU A 7 30.87 -46.54 -2.56
N ARG A 8 30.66 -45.24 -2.28
CA ARG A 8 29.54 -44.60 -1.54
C ARG A 8 29.98 -43.36 -0.74
N LEU A 9 29.05 -42.39 -0.65
CA LEU A 9 29.08 -41.08 0.03
C LEU A 9 29.80 -39.98 -0.78
N ALA A 10 29.19 -38.85 -1.15
CA ALA A 10 28.16 -38.10 -0.44
C ALA A 10 27.17 -37.43 -1.42
N LEU A 11 25.92 -37.83 -1.30
CA LEU A 11 24.73 -37.19 -1.85
C LEU A 11 24.09 -36.40 -0.69
N ALA A 12 24.52 -35.16 -0.41
CA ALA A 12 23.91 -34.35 0.66
C ALA A 12 24.33 -32.85 0.64
N ALA A 13 24.22 -32.17 -0.50
CA ALA A 13 24.43 -30.71 -0.56
C ALA A 13 23.29 -29.98 -1.30
N LEU A 14 22.05 -30.49 -1.19
CA LEU A 14 20.88 -29.95 -1.87
C LEU A 14 19.75 -29.52 -0.91
N LEU A 15 20.12 -29.05 0.28
CA LEU A 15 19.17 -28.57 1.28
C LEU A 15 19.74 -27.28 1.87
N LEU A 16 19.36 -26.13 1.31
CA LEU A 16 19.35 -24.80 1.97
C LEU A 16 18.93 -23.65 1.02
N ALA A 17 18.34 -23.93 -0.14
CA ALA A 17 17.50 -22.94 -0.82
C ALA A 17 16.10 -22.99 -0.18
N SER A 18 16.00 -22.59 1.10
CA SER A 18 14.71 -22.19 1.63
C SER A 18 14.30 -20.95 0.82
N PRO A 19 13.19 -20.97 0.06
CA PRO A 19 12.61 -19.72 -0.37
C PRO A 19 12.31 -18.98 0.93
N ALA A 20 13.06 -17.93 1.21
CA ALA A 20 12.65 -16.95 2.18
C ALA A 20 11.25 -16.55 1.73
N ALA A 21 10.23 -16.96 2.48
CA ALA A 21 8.91 -16.40 2.34
C ALA A 21 9.15 -14.90 2.43
N ALA A 22 8.98 -14.20 1.31
CA ALA A 22 8.85 -12.76 1.34
C ALA A 22 7.76 -12.52 2.38
N ALA A 23 8.13 -11.90 3.51
CA ALA A 23 7.13 -11.50 4.47
C ALA A 23 6.20 -10.58 3.69
N ASP A 24 4.96 -11.02 3.48
CA ASP A 24 3.91 -10.19 2.91
C ASP A 24 3.75 -9.00 3.86
N THR A 25 4.46 -7.91 3.57
CA THR A 25 4.24 -6.65 4.27
C THR A 25 2.76 -6.31 4.04
N PRO A 26 1.96 -6.08 5.08
CA PRO A 26 0.56 -5.72 4.90
C PRO A 26 0.50 -4.41 4.13
N ALA A 27 0.26 -4.53 2.84
CA ALA A 27 0.11 -3.43 1.91
C ALA A 27 -1.38 -3.28 1.63
N VAL A 28 -1.93 -2.12 1.95
CA VAL A 28 -3.32 -1.79 1.61
C VAL A 28 -3.32 -1.07 0.29
N THR A 29 -4.04 -1.59 -0.70
CA THR A 29 -4.17 -0.96 -2.02
C THR A 29 -5.55 -0.35 -2.13
N CYS A 30 -5.63 0.93 -2.48
CA CYS A 30 -6.89 1.63 -2.72
C CYS A 30 -7.03 1.96 -4.19
N LEU A 31 -8.17 1.63 -4.79
CA LEU A 31 -8.55 2.00 -6.15
C LEU A 31 -9.76 2.93 -6.07
N PHE A 32 -9.63 4.11 -6.67
CA PHE A 32 -10.68 5.10 -6.76
C PHE A 32 -11.30 5.06 -8.14
N THR A 33 -12.63 5.11 -8.19
CA THR A 33 -13.41 5.08 -9.43
C THR A 33 -14.15 6.39 -9.68
N THR A 34 -14.20 7.28 -8.69
CA THR A 34 -14.85 8.58 -8.82
C THR A 34 -13.95 9.68 -8.28
N GLU A 35 -13.78 10.75 -9.05
CA GLU A 35 -13.11 12.00 -8.68
C GLU A 35 -14.13 13.15 -8.72
N CYS A 36 -14.14 13.98 -7.68
CA CYS A 36 -14.97 15.18 -7.60
C CYS A 36 -14.05 16.37 -7.31
N VAL A 37 -14.00 17.33 -8.23
CA VAL A 37 -13.18 18.54 -8.13
C VAL A 37 -14.08 19.73 -7.82
N GLU A 38 -13.95 20.30 -6.63
CA GLU A 38 -14.67 21.53 -6.25
C GLU A 38 -16.19 21.48 -6.50
N GLN A 39 -16.69 22.33 -7.40
CA GLN A 39 -18.10 22.47 -7.75
C GLN A 39 -18.43 21.77 -9.08
N GLU A 40 -17.45 21.13 -9.70
CA GLU A 40 -17.64 20.42 -10.96
C GLU A 40 -18.36 19.09 -10.71
N PRO A 41 -19.14 18.58 -11.69
CA PRO A 41 -19.67 17.24 -11.62
C PRO A 41 -18.55 16.22 -11.45
N CYS A 42 -18.78 15.20 -10.63
CA CYS A 42 -17.82 14.12 -10.48
C CYS A 42 -17.62 13.36 -11.81
N ALA A 43 -16.40 12.87 -12.00
CA ALA A 43 -15.98 12.11 -13.17
C ALA A 43 -15.42 10.74 -12.77
N ASP A 44 -15.35 9.84 -13.74
CA ASP A 44 -14.66 8.56 -13.59
C ASP A 44 -13.15 8.79 -13.48
N THR A 45 -12.47 7.98 -12.67
CA THR A 45 -11.01 7.98 -12.53
C THR A 45 -10.52 6.55 -12.31
N ASP A 46 -9.24 6.32 -12.58
CA ASP A 46 -8.54 5.04 -12.30
C ASP A 46 -7.39 5.26 -11.31
N PHE A 47 -7.46 6.32 -10.50
CA PHE A 47 -6.43 6.65 -9.54
C PHE A 47 -6.31 5.58 -8.46
N SER A 48 -5.07 5.22 -8.09
CA SER A 48 -4.79 4.22 -7.06
C SER A 48 -3.68 4.64 -6.11
N LEU A 49 -3.75 4.17 -4.87
CA LEU A 49 -2.73 4.34 -3.83
C LEU A 49 -2.29 2.99 -3.28
N HIS A 50 -1.01 2.87 -2.91
CA HIS A 50 -0.49 1.76 -2.12
C HIS A 50 -0.02 2.28 -0.76
N ILE A 51 -0.50 1.68 0.32
CA ILE A 51 -0.25 2.13 1.68
C ILE A 51 0.61 1.09 2.38
N ASN A 52 1.75 1.54 2.87
CA ASN A 52 2.63 0.76 3.74
C ASN A 52 2.62 1.37 5.14
N LEU A 53 1.86 0.77 6.05
CA LEU A 53 1.81 1.26 7.45
C LEU A 53 3.09 0.99 8.24
N VAL A 54 3.91 0.02 7.82
CA VAL A 54 5.21 -0.26 8.48
C VAL A 54 6.19 0.87 8.19
N GLU A 55 6.22 1.32 6.94
CA GLU A 55 7.07 2.43 6.50
C GLU A 55 6.42 3.81 6.70
N GLN A 56 5.15 3.83 7.14
CA GLN A 56 4.34 5.04 7.26
C GLN A 56 4.29 5.84 5.95
N GLU A 57 4.02 5.14 4.86
CA GLU A 57 4.09 5.69 3.51
C GLU A 57 2.81 5.41 2.71
N ILE A 58 2.43 6.38 1.86
CA ILE A 58 1.44 6.21 0.81
C ILE A 58 2.13 6.47 -0.53
N ASP A 59 2.26 5.45 -1.36
CA ASP A 59 2.72 5.55 -2.74
C ASP A 59 1.55 5.90 -3.66
N THR A 60 1.69 7.03 -4.36
CA THR A 60 0.71 7.57 -5.31
C THR A 60 0.99 7.17 -6.77
N GLY A 61 2.12 6.51 -7.03
CA GLY A 61 2.64 6.23 -8.37
C GLY A 61 3.46 7.36 -8.97
N TRP A 62 3.31 8.61 -8.50
CA TRP A 62 4.18 9.74 -8.87
C TRP A 62 5.09 10.19 -7.72
N GLY A 63 4.94 9.60 -6.54
CA GLY A 63 5.75 9.89 -5.37
C GLY A 63 5.20 9.26 -4.10
N ALA A 64 6.08 9.15 -3.13
CA ALA A 64 5.78 8.69 -1.78
C ALA A 64 5.35 9.86 -0.89
N LEU A 65 4.23 9.72 -0.18
CA LEU A 65 3.76 10.62 0.85
C LEU A 65 4.04 10.02 2.23
N GLN A 66 4.52 10.83 3.16
CA GLN A 66 4.75 10.37 4.53
C GLN A 66 3.48 10.52 5.36
N ILE A 67 3.07 9.45 6.04
CA ILE A 67 1.93 9.45 6.95
C ILE A 67 2.36 10.12 8.24
N GLY A 68 1.80 11.30 8.52
CA GLY A 68 2.05 12.01 9.77
C GLY A 68 1.14 11.57 10.91
N VAL A 69 -0.08 11.14 10.60
CA VAL A 69 -1.07 10.73 11.60
C VAL A 69 -1.91 9.55 11.11
N THR A 70 -2.04 8.53 11.94
CA THR A 70 -3.00 7.43 11.79
C THR A 70 -3.98 7.47 12.96
N LYS A 71 -5.29 7.46 12.66
CA LYS A 71 -6.36 7.36 13.66
C LYS A 71 -7.19 6.11 13.41
N PHE A 72 -7.25 5.24 14.40
CA PHE A 72 -8.17 4.12 14.43
C PHE A 72 -9.45 4.53 15.16
N MET A 73 -10.57 4.52 14.44
CA MET A 73 -11.92 4.72 14.98
C MET A 73 -12.63 3.37 15.06
N ASN A 74 -13.87 3.33 15.54
CA ASN A 74 -14.60 2.07 15.75
C ASN A 74 -14.69 1.21 14.48
N ASP A 75 -15.12 1.81 13.38
CA ASP A 75 -15.38 1.15 12.09
C ASP A 75 -14.54 1.72 10.94
N ALA A 76 -13.65 2.66 11.24
CA ALA A 76 -12.87 3.35 10.22
C ALA A 76 -11.43 3.63 10.65
N THR A 77 -10.53 3.65 9.68
CA THR A 77 -9.16 4.13 9.83
C THR A 77 -9.01 5.41 9.03
N VAL A 78 -8.40 6.44 9.62
CA VAL A 78 -8.12 7.73 8.98
C VAL A 78 -6.62 7.97 8.96
N LEU A 79 -6.05 8.20 7.78
CA LEU A 79 -4.64 8.55 7.57
C LEU A 79 -4.53 10.00 7.13
N PHE A 80 -3.52 10.70 7.63
CA PHE A 80 -3.15 12.04 7.19
C PHE A 80 -1.71 12.04 6.70
N ALA A 81 -1.48 12.61 5.52
CA ALA A 81 -0.17 12.78 4.91
C ALA A 81 -0.06 14.16 4.24
N ASP A 82 1.15 14.62 3.96
CA ASP A 82 1.42 15.87 3.23
C ASP A 82 2.69 15.75 2.37
N ASP A 83 2.80 16.61 1.35
CA ASP A 83 3.98 16.75 0.49
C ASP A 83 4.47 18.21 0.38
N GLY A 84 3.97 19.09 1.25
CA GLY A 84 4.20 20.54 1.22
C GLY A 84 3.39 21.30 0.17
N GLY A 85 2.83 20.64 -0.84
CA GLY A 85 1.94 21.21 -1.86
C GLY A 85 0.47 20.95 -1.60
N ALA A 86 0.15 19.86 -0.90
CA ALA A 86 -1.18 19.44 -0.50
C ALA A 86 -1.19 18.66 0.82
N ASN A 87 -2.37 18.59 1.44
CA ASN A 87 -2.68 17.73 2.57
C ASN A 87 -3.66 16.64 2.11
N TYR A 88 -3.39 15.41 2.49
CA TYR A 88 -4.12 14.22 2.10
C TYR A 88 -4.81 13.63 3.32
N MET A 89 -6.11 13.40 3.25
CA MET A 89 -6.87 12.69 4.29
C MET A 89 -7.58 11.49 3.67
N LEU A 90 -7.08 10.29 3.96
CA LEU A 90 -7.72 9.05 3.55
C LEU A 90 -8.55 8.50 4.71
N THR A 91 -9.83 8.26 4.48
CA THR A 91 -10.71 7.50 5.38
C THR A 91 -11.06 6.18 4.72
N ARG A 92 -10.92 5.08 5.45
CA ARG A 92 -11.39 3.75 5.04
C ARG A 92 -12.36 3.20 6.08
N ASN A 93 -13.51 2.69 5.64
CA ASN A 93 -14.48 1.95 6.45
C ASN A 93 -14.83 0.63 5.76
N GLY A 94 -14.38 -0.49 6.31
CA GLY A 94 -14.42 -1.78 5.62
C GLY A 94 -13.65 -1.72 4.29
N ALA A 95 -14.31 -2.06 3.18
CA ALA A 95 -13.72 -1.91 1.85
C ALA A 95 -13.89 -0.49 1.30
N ALA A 96 -14.86 0.30 1.75
CA ALA A 96 -15.12 1.63 1.19
C ALA A 96 -14.05 2.63 1.62
N SER A 97 -13.68 3.54 0.72
CA SER A 97 -12.72 4.60 1.01
C SER A 97 -13.09 5.95 0.39
N ALA A 98 -12.66 7.00 1.07
CA ALA A 98 -12.72 8.36 0.59
C ALA A 98 -11.38 9.05 0.87
N LEU A 99 -10.77 9.64 -0.14
CA LEU A 99 -9.58 10.47 -0.02
C LEU A 99 -9.96 11.91 -0.34
N SER A 100 -9.64 12.86 0.54
CA SER A 100 -9.67 14.28 0.20
C SER A 100 -8.26 14.86 0.14
N VAL A 101 -8.01 15.67 -0.89
CA VAL A 101 -6.74 16.35 -1.14
C VAL A 101 -6.99 17.84 -1.09
N HIS A 102 -6.42 18.51 -0.10
CA HIS A 102 -6.49 19.97 0.06
C HIS A 102 -5.18 20.56 -0.40
N THR A 103 -5.19 21.28 -1.51
CA THR A 103 -3.99 21.87 -2.12
C THR A 103 -3.75 23.29 -1.60
N THR A 104 -2.52 23.76 -1.78
CA THR A 104 -2.12 25.13 -1.42
C THR A 104 -2.72 26.21 -2.32
N ASP A 105 -3.27 25.85 -3.49
CA ASP A 105 -3.97 26.77 -4.40
C ASP A 105 -5.47 26.96 -4.05
N LEU A 106 -5.88 26.50 -2.86
CA LEU A 106 -7.24 26.57 -2.35
C LEU A 106 -8.24 25.70 -3.10
N SER A 107 -7.77 24.61 -3.74
CA SER A 107 -8.63 23.58 -4.27
C SER A 107 -8.70 22.33 -3.37
N VAL A 108 -9.79 21.59 -3.53
CA VAL A 108 -10.15 20.38 -2.83
C VAL A 108 -10.64 19.37 -3.84
N ILE A 109 -9.94 18.24 -3.89
CA ILE A 109 -10.29 17.12 -4.75
C ILE A 109 -10.69 15.96 -3.83
N THR A 110 -11.83 15.32 -4.10
CA THR A 110 -12.27 14.15 -3.35
C THR A 110 -12.37 12.94 -4.27
N TYR A 111 -11.79 11.84 -3.83
CA TYR A 111 -11.83 10.56 -4.52
C TYR A 111 -12.66 9.57 -3.70
N PHE A 112 -13.51 8.79 -4.38
CA PHE A 112 -14.29 7.71 -3.78
C PHE A 112 -13.95 6.38 -4.44
N GLY A 113 -13.84 5.34 -3.62
CA GLY A 113 -13.35 4.06 -4.09
C GLY A 113 -13.41 2.96 -3.05
N THR A 114 -12.54 1.97 -3.25
CA THR A 114 -12.40 0.84 -2.35
C THR A 114 -10.95 0.50 -2.07
N CYS A 115 -10.66 -0.04 -0.88
CA CYS A 115 -9.36 -0.56 -0.52
C CYS A 115 -9.41 -2.07 -0.21
N GLU A 116 -8.36 -2.78 -0.62
CA GLU A 116 -8.11 -4.18 -0.33
C GLU A 116 -6.86 -4.34 0.54
N GLY A 117 -6.82 -5.39 1.37
CA GLY A 117 -5.78 -5.65 2.36
C GLY A 117 -6.16 -5.19 3.76
N ASP A 118 -5.36 -5.57 4.76
CA ASP A 118 -5.56 -5.21 6.15
C ASP A 118 -4.53 -4.19 6.61
N PHE A 119 -4.95 -3.29 7.51
CA PHE A 119 -4.06 -2.37 8.20
C PHE A 119 -3.36 -3.06 9.38
#